data_AF-A0A5F0KB89-F1
#
_entry.id   AF-A0A5F0KB89-F1
#
_cell.length_a   1.000
_cell.length_b   1.000
_cell.length_c   1.000
_cell.angle_alpha   90.00
_cell.angle_beta   90.00
_cell.angle_gamma   90.00
#
_symmetry.space_group_name_H-M   'P 1'
#
loop_
_entity.id
_entity.type
_entity.pdbx_description
1 polymer ?
#
loop_
_entity_poly.entity_id
_entity_poly.type
_entity_poly.pdbx_seq_one_letter_code
_entity_poly.pdbx_strand_id
1 'polypeptide(L)'
;MVRQSAALPLRAAAQPLPGRHPGGTVKPLCLLLLLVSLSGYGAMDISRELVAPERLVPGQPVRVAVTFWTDSWFNPPPEWPDQVVRNGALLTTPLPNQLLTRQQDGKSWSGVRMERLVSAWDPGTLSLPALEVTLSSAGQAPHTVSLPAVERPVAWPPDVKQPDRFLPASALTLSQKLVLYRSGEGDELHVGDAIERQVTVKAEGVVPSQIPQLLYAIPGQDSQRLPPVNSLLDSGRGDFGGGQREERLRYLPTRQGKLVLPPLTLRWWDTSAQRWQSAELPGADYEIQGPRAAGREAELRAGTTSHLWRYLSMLGGLAILAVAGFFARHSLLRGWQFARLAVARFWRPVPLPDLTPSHKEN
;
A
#
# COMPACT_ATOMS: atom_id res chain seq x y z
N MET A 1 32.48 69.94 49.77
CA MET A 1 33.00 70.69 50.94
C MET A 1 31.81 71.39 51.60
N VAL A 2 31.20 70.78 52.61
CA VAL A 2 31.47 71.01 54.05
C VAL A 2 31.20 72.44 54.51
N ARG A 3 30.07 72.62 55.22
CA ARG A 3 29.83 73.49 56.39
C ARG A 3 28.40 73.19 56.88
N GLN A 4 28.20 72.34 57.90
CA GLN A 4 28.15 72.59 59.34
C GLN A 4 27.07 73.56 59.85
N SER A 5 26.33 73.05 60.85
CA SER A 5 25.62 73.70 61.96
C SER A 5 24.26 74.37 61.64
N ALA A 6 23.12 73.80 62.04
CA ALA A 6 22.56 73.62 63.40
C ALA A 6 21.77 74.84 63.88
N ALA A 7 20.46 74.66 64.10
CA ALA A 7 19.69 75.26 65.19
C ALA A 7 18.22 74.77 65.14
N LEU A 8 17.78 74.12 66.22
CA LEU A 8 16.39 73.89 66.60
C LEU A 8 15.82 75.17 67.26
N PRO A 9 14.48 75.33 67.34
CA PRO A 9 13.85 75.04 68.63
C PRO A 9 12.45 74.40 68.55
N LEU A 10 12.10 73.77 69.68
CA LEU A 10 10.85 73.08 70.03
C LEU A 10 10.09 73.93 71.07
N ARG A 11 8.77 74.15 70.90
CA ARG A 11 7.70 74.21 71.93
C ARG A 11 6.41 74.75 71.28
N ALA A 12 5.41 73.91 71.01
CA ALA A 12 4.37 73.39 71.90
C ALA A 12 3.27 74.42 72.25
N ALA A 13 2.14 74.32 71.55
CA ALA A 13 0.82 74.76 72.02
C ALA A 13 -0.20 73.65 71.70
N ALA A 14 -1.02 73.31 72.68
CA ALA A 14 -1.87 72.13 72.70
C ALA A 14 -3.36 72.48 72.46
N GLN A 15 -3.99 71.71 71.55
CA GLN A 15 -5.38 71.19 71.53
C GLN A 15 -6.58 72.16 71.35
N PRO A 16 -7.77 71.69 70.86
CA PRO A 16 -8.25 70.31 70.70
C PRO A 16 -8.92 69.91 69.35
N LEU A 17 -9.10 68.59 69.21
CA LEU A 17 -9.84 67.76 68.22
C LEU A 17 -11.38 68.01 68.28
N PRO A 18 -12.19 67.71 67.24
CA PRO A 18 -12.50 66.31 66.87
C PRO A 18 -12.78 66.02 65.39
N GLY A 19 -12.46 64.79 64.97
CA GLY A 19 -12.81 64.29 63.63
C GLY A 19 -12.36 62.86 63.42
N ARG A 20 -12.88 61.94 64.23
CA ARG A 20 -12.71 60.50 64.07
C ARG A 20 -13.58 60.04 62.89
N HIS A 21 -12.97 59.64 61.78
CA HIS A 21 -13.60 58.77 60.79
C HIS A 21 -12.60 57.70 60.32
N PRO A 22 -13.12 56.50 59.99
CA PRO A 22 -12.59 55.25 60.50
C PRO A 22 -11.73 54.53 59.47
N GLY A 23 -10.84 53.68 59.95
CA GLY A 23 -10.23 52.67 59.12
C GLY A 23 -11.26 51.73 58.49
N GLY A 24 -10.87 51.17 57.35
CA GLY A 24 -11.40 49.88 56.89
C GLY A 24 -12.44 49.93 55.79
N THR A 25 -12.03 50.21 54.55
CA THR A 25 -12.84 49.89 53.36
C THR A 25 -12.02 49.46 52.13
N VAL A 26 -10.80 48.94 52.32
CA VAL A 26 -10.06 48.30 51.19
C VAL A 26 -10.43 46.82 51.04
N LYS A 27 -10.93 46.17 52.11
CA LYS A 27 -11.29 44.75 52.11
C LYS A 27 -12.47 44.36 51.21
N PRO A 28 -13.61 45.08 51.15
CA PRO A 28 -14.74 44.66 50.32
C PRO A 28 -14.52 44.89 48.82
N LEU A 29 -13.76 45.93 48.44
CA LEU A 29 -13.45 46.23 47.04
C LEU A 29 -12.46 45.22 46.44
N CYS A 30 -11.44 44.80 47.21
CA CYS A 30 -10.56 43.71 46.80
C CYS A 30 -11.29 42.35 46.71
N LEU A 31 -12.27 42.10 47.58
CA LEU A 31 -13.11 40.89 47.51
C LEU A 31 -14.02 40.90 46.27
N LEU A 32 -14.56 42.07 45.90
CA LEU A 32 -15.40 42.25 44.71
C LEU A 32 -14.59 42.11 43.41
N LEU A 33 -13.35 42.60 43.38
CA LEU A 33 -12.43 42.42 42.25
C LEU A 33 -11.93 40.97 42.11
N LEU A 34 -11.78 40.24 43.23
CA LEU A 34 -11.51 38.79 43.24
C LEU A 34 -12.70 37.95 42.73
N LEU A 35 -13.93 38.43 42.92
CA LEU A 35 -15.14 37.80 42.41
C LEU A 35 -15.35 38.01 40.89
N VAL A 36 -14.86 39.13 40.35
CA VAL A 36 -14.93 39.42 38.90
C VAL A 36 -13.80 38.76 38.11
N SER A 37 -12.68 38.39 38.76
CA SER A 37 -11.57 37.67 38.12
C SER A 37 -11.72 36.15 38.12
N LEU A 38 -12.78 35.61 38.74
CA LEU A 38 -13.24 34.23 38.56
C LEU A 38 -13.98 34.09 37.22
N SER A 39 -13.34 34.47 36.11
CA SER A 39 -13.70 33.87 34.83
C SER A 39 -13.34 32.40 34.95
N GLY A 40 -14.33 31.57 35.31
CA GLY A 40 -14.18 30.12 35.32
C GLY A 40 -13.75 29.65 33.95
N TYR A 41 -12.45 29.42 33.81
CA TYR A 41 -11.90 28.56 32.78
C TYR A 41 -12.24 27.13 33.15
N GLY A 42 -12.61 26.30 32.16
CA GLY A 42 -12.68 24.87 32.37
C GLY A 42 -14.08 24.31 32.23
N ALA A 43 -14.59 24.33 31.00
CA ALA A 43 -15.44 23.24 30.60
C ALA A 43 -14.71 22.54 29.44
N MET A 44 -14.14 21.38 29.73
CA MET A 44 -13.77 20.40 28.71
C MET A 44 -14.90 19.42 28.60
N ASP A 45 -15.27 19.08 27.37
CA ASP A 45 -16.32 18.13 27.11
C ASP A 45 -15.86 17.15 26.03
N ILE A 46 -16.35 15.93 26.11
CA ILE A 46 -16.13 14.91 25.09
C ILE A 46 -17.45 14.23 24.81
N SER A 47 -17.80 14.15 23.53
CA SER A 47 -18.97 13.43 23.08
C SER A 47 -18.57 12.26 22.19
N ARG A 48 -19.40 11.22 22.22
CA ARG A 48 -19.30 10.07 21.31
C ARG A 48 -20.66 9.84 20.68
N GLU A 49 -20.67 9.72 19.36
CA GLU A 49 -21.86 9.40 18.59
C GLU A 49 -21.60 8.28 17.60
N LEU A 50 -22.61 7.46 17.36
CA LEU A 50 -22.63 6.46 16.30
C LEU A 50 -23.52 6.97 15.18
N VAL A 51 -22.88 7.48 14.12
CA VAL A 51 -23.54 7.95 12.90
C VAL A 51 -23.89 6.71 12.06
N ALA A 52 -25.07 6.16 12.36
CA ALA A 52 -25.62 4.96 11.77
C ALA A 52 -27.11 5.13 11.44
N PRO A 53 -27.62 4.43 10.41
CA PRO A 53 -29.06 4.33 10.18
C PRO A 53 -29.74 3.59 11.33
N GLU A 54 -31.08 3.70 11.43
CA GLU A 54 -31.85 3.01 12.47
C GLU A 54 -31.70 1.48 12.41
N ARG A 55 -31.70 0.93 11.19
CA ARG A 55 -31.48 -0.50 10.95
C ARG A 55 -30.13 -0.71 10.29
N LEU A 56 -29.27 -1.43 10.97
CA LEU A 56 -27.97 -1.82 10.45
C LEU A 56 -28.03 -3.25 9.93
N VAL A 57 -27.37 -3.52 8.80
CA VAL A 57 -27.16 -4.89 8.32
C VAL A 57 -25.73 -5.33 8.59
N PRO A 58 -25.46 -6.64 8.74
CA PRO A 58 -24.11 -7.13 8.93
C PRO A 58 -23.16 -6.65 7.83
N GLY A 59 -21.93 -6.32 8.17
CA GLY A 59 -20.94 -5.80 7.24
C GLY A 59 -21.11 -4.31 6.90
N GLN A 60 -22.26 -3.67 7.12
CA GLN A 60 -22.43 -2.25 6.76
C GLN A 60 -21.52 -1.34 7.61
N PRO A 61 -20.54 -0.64 7.00
CA PRO A 61 -19.73 0.33 7.73
C PRO A 61 -20.57 1.52 8.20
N VAL A 62 -20.36 1.90 9.45
CA VAL A 62 -20.91 3.11 10.05
C VAL A 62 -19.80 3.88 10.75
N ARG A 63 -20.04 5.16 11.03
CA ARG A 63 -19.03 6.02 11.64
C ARG A 63 -19.25 6.15 13.13
N VAL A 64 -18.22 5.89 13.91
CA VAL A 64 -18.13 6.38 15.28
C VAL A 64 -17.35 7.69 15.24
N ALA A 65 -17.95 8.76 15.78
CA ALA A 65 -17.31 10.05 15.91
C ALA A 65 -17.11 10.37 17.39
N VAL A 66 -15.88 10.70 17.76
CA VAL A 66 -15.54 11.21 19.09
C VAL A 66 -15.13 12.67 18.91
N THR A 67 -15.82 13.57 19.59
CA THR A 67 -15.55 15.00 19.50
C THR A 67 -15.10 15.52 20.85
N PHE A 68 -13.89 16.05 20.90
CA PHE A 68 -13.36 16.75 22.07
C PHE A 68 -13.63 18.24 21.90
N TRP A 69 -14.14 18.89 22.94
CA TRP A 69 -14.39 20.32 23.02
C TRP A 69 -13.62 20.96 24.19
N THR A 70 -13.07 22.15 23.95
CA THR A 70 -12.45 23.00 24.98
C THR A 70 -12.76 24.47 24.71
N ASP A 71 -12.81 25.28 25.76
CA ASP A 71 -12.86 26.75 25.66
C ASP A 71 -11.46 27.39 25.58
N SER A 72 -10.41 26.56 25.44
CA SER A 72 -9.00 26.93 25.24
C SER A 72 -8.46 26.37 23.91
N TRP A 73 -7.15 26.18 23.80
CA TRP A 73 -6.48 25.55 22.65
C TRP A 73 -5.90 24.18 22.99
N PHE A 74 -5.73 23.34 21.97
CA PHE A 74 -5.12 22.01 22.10
C PHE A 74 -3.59 22.09 22.08
N ASN A 75 -2.97 22.05 23.26
CA ASN A 75 -1.53 21.81 23.39
C ASN A 75 -1.22 21.13 24.74
N PRO A 76 -0.92 19.82 24.79
CA PRO A 76 -0.75 18.88 23.68
C PRO A 76 -2.07 18.58 22.93
N PRO A 77 -2.02 17.89 21.76
CA PRO A 77 -3.23 17.39 21.10
C PRO A 77 -4.04 16.46 22.02
N PRO A 78 -5.36 16.31 21.81
CA PRO A 78 -6.19 15.46 22.63
C PRO A 78 -5.76 14.00 22.51
N GLU A 79 -5.71 13.30 23.64
CA GLU A 79 -5.54 11.85 23.68
C GLU A 79 -6.90 11.19 23.41
N TRP A 80 -6.93 10.23 22.48
CA TRP A 80 -8.15 9.54 22.12
C TRP A 80 -8.32 8.28 22.94
N PRO A 81 -9.48 8.06 23.58
CA PRO A 81 -9.72 6.84 24.32
C PRO A 81 -9.80 5.63 23.38
N ASP A 82 -9.32 4.49 23.86
CA ASP A 82 -9.46 3.22 23.16
C ASP A 82 -10.95 2.90 22.95
N GLN A 83 -11.32 2.65 21.70
CA GLN A 83 -12.70 2.35 21.33
C GLN A 83 -12.91 0.83 21.39
N VAL A 84 -13.43 0.34 22.51
CA VAL A 84 -13.90 -1.04 22.62
C VAL A 84 -15.19 -1.18 21.81
N VAL A 85 -15.22 -2.13 20.89
CA VAL A 85 -16.42 -2.46 20.10
C VAL A 85 -16.87 -3.87 20.45
N ARG A 86 -18.15 -4.03 20.80
CA ARG A 86 -18.79 -5.34 21.02
C ARG A 86 -19.68 -5.67 19.82
N ASN A 87 -19.66 -6.94 19.41
CA ASN A 87 -20.33 -7.42 18.18
C ASN A 87 -19.90 -6.64 16.93
N GLY A 88 -18.61 -6.35 16.79
CA GLY A 88 -18.07 -5.62 15.64
C GLY A 88 -16.59 -5.34 15.77
N ALA A 89 -16.04 -4.69 14.75
CA ALA A 89 -14.63 -4.30 14.69
C ALA A 89 -14.47 -2.94 14.02
N LEU A 90 -13.37 -2.26 14.34
CA LEU A 90 -12.90 -1.11 13.59
C LEU A 90 -12.35 -1.57 12.24
N LEU A 91 -12.73 -0.88 11.17
CA LEU A 91 -12.36 -1.28 9.80
C LEU A 91 -11.12 -0.55 9.29
N THR A 92 -10.83 0.63 9.82
CA THR A 92 -9.74 1.50 9.35
C THR A 92 -9.02 2.15 10.53
N THR A 93 -7.86 2.74 10.23
CA THR A 93 -7.30 3.80 11.07
C THR A 93 -8.27 4.98 11.15
N PRO A 94 -8.09 5.92 12.11
CA PRO A 94 -8.81 7.19 12.10
C PRO A 94 -8.83 7.83 10.72
N LEU A 95 -10.00 8.31 10.32
CA LEU A 95 -10.13 9.24 9.21
C LEU A 95 -9.44 10.56 9.60
N PRO A 96 -9.09 11.43 8.63
CA PRO A 96 -8.50 12.73 8.92
C PRO A 96 -9.32 13.51 9.95
N ASN A 97 -8.67 14.03 10.99
CA ASN A 97 -9.35 14.80 12.02
C ASN A 97 -9.99 16.05 11.43
N GLN A 98 -11.20 16.36 11.89
CA GLN A 98 -11.90 17.59 11.53
C GLN A 98 -11.78 18.61 12.66
N LEU A 99 -11.47 19.86 12.31
CA LEU A 99 -11.45 20.98 13.24
C LEU A 99 -12.81 21.65 13.23
N LEU A 100 -13.38 21.85 14.42
CA LEU A 100 -14.71 22.40 14.63
C LEU A 100 -14.64 23.65 15.52
N THR A 101 -15.62 24.53 15.34
CA THR A 101 -15.83 25.70 16.20
C THR A 101 -17.32 25.79 16.55
N ARG A 102 -17.63 26.08 17.81
CA ARG A 102 -19.01 26.29 18.28
C ARG A 102 -19.09 27.52 19.17
N GLN A 103 -20.16 28.30 19.07
CA GLN A 103 -20.50 29.33 20.05
C GLN A 103 -21.55 28.76 21.00
N GLN A 104 -21.28 28.75 22.30
CA GLN A 104 -22.22 28.30 23.32
C GLN A 104 -21.99 29.07 24.61
N ASP A 105 -23.08 29.52 25.25
CA ASP A 105 -23.04 30.26 26.52
C ASP A 105 -22.16 31.52 26.48
N GLY A 106 -22.14 32.20 25.32
CA GLY A 106 -21.31 33.39 25.08
C GLY A 106 -19.81 33.12 24.97
N LYS A 107 -19.38 31.85 24.97
CA LYS A 107 -18.00 31.41 24.79
C LYS A 107 -17.79 30.76 23.42
N SER A 108 -16.60 30.97 22.87
CA SER A 108 -16.12 30.25 21.68
C SER A 108 -15.45 28.95 22.11
N TRP A 109 -15.85 27.85 21.49
CA TRP A 109 -15.33 26.51 21.74
C TRP A 109 -14.55 26.00 20.55
N SER A 110 -13.38 25.44 20.81
CA SER A 110 -12.57 24.73 19.83
C SER A 110 -12.79 23.23 19.96
N GLY A 111 -13.05 22.57 18.84
CA GLY A 111 -13.34 21.15 18.77
C GLY A 111 -12.41 20.39 17.83
N VAL A 112 -12.05 19.17 18.21
CA VAL A 112 -11.42 18.20 17.31
C VAL A 112 -12.33 16.98 17.24
N ARG A 113 -12.72 16.61 16.03
CA ARG A 113 -13.54 15.43 15.75
C ARG A 113 -12.69 14.36 15.07
N MET A 114 -12.63 13.20 15.72
CA MET A 114 -11.98 12.01 15.19
C MET A 114 -13.05 10.98 14.82
N GLU A 115 -12.99 10.50 13.58
CA GLU A 115 -13.93 9.50 13.08
C GLU A 115 -13.22 8.18 12.78
N ARG A 116 -13.89 7.05 13.07
CA ARG A 116 -13.47 5.72 12.62
C ARG A 116 -14.65 4.98 12.02
N LEU A 117 -14.34 4.10 11.07
CA LEU A 117 -15.32 3.14 10.57
C LEU A 117 -15.40 1.94 11.49
N VAL A 118 -16.63 1.56 11.83
CA VAL A 118 -16.96 0.37 12.60
C VAL A 118 -18.02 -0.43 11.85
N SER A 119 -17.95 -1.75 11.95
CA SER A 119 -18.97 -2.64 11.38
C SER A 119 -19.16 -3.86 12.25
N ALA A 120 -20.39 -4.36 12.28
CA ALA A 120 -20.78 -5.61 12.91
C ALA A 120 -20.86 -6.70 11.85
N TRP A 121 -20.20 -7.84 12.05
CA TRP A 121 -20.18 -8.92 11.05
C TRP A 121 -21.33 -9.91 11.19
N ASP A 122 -21.98 -9.91 12.36
CA ASP A 122 -23.06 -10.83 12.71
C ASP A 122 -24.29 -10.06 13.23
N PRO A 123 -25.50 -10.64 13.10
CA PRO A 123 -26.70 -10.06 13.69
C PRO A 123 -26.59 -10.01 15.22
N GLY A 124 -27.23 -9.02 15.84
CA GLY A 124 -27.15 -8.77 17.28
C GLY A 124 -27.19 -7.28 17.58
N THR A 125 -26.45 -6.85 18.60
CA THR A 125 -26.36 -5.43 18.97
C THR A 125 -24.92 -4.97 18.86
N LEU A 126 -24.63 -4.10 17.90
CA LEU A 126 -23.36 -3.37 17.86
C LEU A 126 -23.33 -2.41 19.05
N SER A 127 -22.35 -2.55 19.93
CA SER A 127 -22.27 -1.77 21.17
C SER A 127 -20.89 -1.14 21.33
N LEU A 128 -20.88 0.16 21.60
CA LEU A 128 -19.75 0.85 22.20
C LEU A 128 -20.08 1.05 23.69
N PRO A 129 -19.46 0.30 24.62
CA PRO A 129 -19.80 0.35 26.03
C PRO A 129 -19.45 1.71 26.63
N ALA A 130 -20.09 2.04 27.76
CA ALA A 130 -19.76 3.23 28.51
C ALA A 130 -18.30 3.21 28.96
N LEU A 131 -17.63 4.37 28.95
CA LEU A 131 -16.25 4.49 29.40
C LEU A 131 -15.98 5.89 29.96
N GLU A 132 -15.14 5.96 30.98
CA GLU A 132 -14.67 7.22 31.57
C GLU A 132 -13.43 7.72 30.82
N VAL A 133 -13.40 9.00 30.48
CA VAL A 133 -12.26 9.64 29.82
C VAL A 133 -11.75 10.79 30.65
N THR A 134 -10.47 10.77 30.99
CA THR A 134 -9.81 11.92 31.61
C THR A 134 -9.28 12.85 30.54
N LEU A 135 -9.90 14.03 30.42
CA LEU A 135 -9.54 15.09 29.49
C LEU A 135 -8.44 15.97 30.09
N SER A 136 -7.51 16.41 29.23
CA SER A 136 -6.43 17.32 29.60
C SER A 136 -6.25 18.40 28.53
N SER A 137 -6.02 19.65 28.95
CA SER A 137 -5.82 20.80 28.07
C SER A 137 -4.87 21.82 28.74
N ALA A 138 -4.19 22.64 27.93
CA ALA A 138 -3.30 23.68 28.44
C ALA A 138 -4.02 24.63 29.41
N GLY A 139 -3.45 24.81 30.60
CA GLY A 139 -3.95 25.74 31.62
C GLY A 139 -5.22 25.28 32.34
N GLN A 140 -5.64 24.01 32.17
CA GLN A 140 -6.83 23.46 32.80
C GLN A 140 -6.49 22.21 33.61
N ALA A 141 -7.14 22.04 34.77
CA ALA A 141 -7.01 20.82 35.55
C ALA A 141 -7.65 19.64 34.79
N PRO A 142 -7.14 18.40 34.94
CA PRO A 142 -7.75 17.24 34.32
C PRO A 142 -9.22 17.09 34.71
N HIS A 143 -10.08 16.78 33.74
CA HIS A 143 -11.53 16.64 33.94
C HIS A 143 -11.98 15.28 33.44
N THR A 144 -12.61 14.48 34.29
CA THR A 144 -13.12 13.16 33.89
C THR A 144 -14.56 13.28 33.40
N VAL A 145 -14.84 12.74 32.22
CA VAL A 145 -16.17 12.72 31.61
C VAL A 145 -16.57 11.28 31.29
N SER A 146 -17.79 10.93 31.66
CA SER A 146 -18.41 9.65 31.32
C SER A 146 -18.98 9.70 29.91
N LEU A 147 -18.45 8.88 29.00
CA LEU A 147 -19.09 8.60 27.71
C LEU A 147 -20.12 7.48 27.89
N PRO A 148 -21.43 7.72 27.67
CA PRO A 148 -22.46 6.71 27.82
C PRO A 148 -22.34 5.63 26.73
N ALA A 149 -22.90 4.45 26.99
CA ALA A 149 -22.96 3.37 26.00
C ALA A 149 -23.79 3.79 24.79
N VAL A 150 -23.35 3.39 23.59
CA VAL A 150 -24.07 3.61 22.33
C VAL A 150 -24.29 2.27 21.66
N GLU A 151 -25.54 1.98 21.32
CA GLU A 151 -25.96 0.69 20.80
C GLU A 151 -26.75 0.83 19.50
N ARG A 152 -26.65 -0.17 18.62
CA ARG A 152 -27.43 -0.26 17.39
C ARG A 152 -27.78 -1.72 17.06
N PRO A 153 -29.06 -2.06 16.81
CA PRO A 153 -29.41 -3.40 16.38
C PRO A 153 -28.93 -3.67 14.95
N VAL A 154 -28.47 -4.89 14.74
CA VAL A 154 -27.93 -5.42 13.49
C VAL A 154 -28.76 -6.64 13.11
N ALA A 155 -29.36 -6.63 11.93
CA ALA A 155 -30.19 -7.72 11.47
C ALA A 155 -29.94 -8.01 9.99
N TRP A 156 -30.00 -9.29 9.62
CA TRP A 156 -29.99 -9.67 8.22
C TRP A 156 -31.22 -9.11 7.49
N PRO A 157 -31.07 -8.64 6.24
CA PRO A 157 -32.23 -8.43 5.38
C PRO A 157 -32.93 -9.77 5.10
N PRO A 158 -34.20 -9.75 4.66
CA PRO A 158 -34.87 -10.97 4.20
C PRO A 158 -34.12 -11.58 3.00
N ASP A 159 -34.28 -12.89 2.75
CA ASP A 159 -33.75 -13.59 1.56
C ASP A 159 -32.22 -13.55 1.34
N VAL A 160 -31.44 -13.58 2.43
CA VAL A 160 -29.99 -13.81 2.37
C VAL A 160 -29.72 -15.25 1.93
N LYS A 161 -29.00 -15.42 0.81
CA LYS A 161 -28.67 -16.75 0.25
C LYS A 161 -27.17 -17.09 0.34
N GLN A 162 -26.30 -16.11 0.57
CA GLN A 162 -24.82 -16.24 0.61
C GLN A 162 -24.26 -15.20 1.59
N PRO A 163 -24.36 -15.43 2.92
CA PRO A 163 -23.94 -14.45 3.93
C PRO A 163 -22.43 -14.12 3.85
N ASP A 164 -21.61 -15.07 3.38
CA ASP A 164 -20.18 -14.93 3.14
C ASP A 164 -19.83 -13.98 1.98
N ARG A 165 -20.79 -13.70 1.09
CA ARG A 165 -20.63 -12.76 -0.05
C ARG A 165 -21.57 -11.55 0.07
N PHE A 166 -22.06 -11.28 1.27
CA PHE A 166 -22.95 -10.16 1.52
C PHE A 166 -22.23 -8.82 1.32
N LEU A 167 -22.80 -7.96 0.48
CA LEU A 167 -22.26 -6.65 0.17
C LEU A 167 -23.33 -5.56 0.41
N PRO A 168 -23.25 -4.81 1.54
CA PRO A 168 -24.19 -3.75 1.87
C PRO A 168 -23.68 -2.37 1.40
N ALA A 169 -24.00 -2.00 0.16
CA ALA A 169 -23.58 -0.72 -0.43
C ALA A 169 -24.76 0.27 -0.53
N SER A 170 -24.50 1.57 -0.61
CA SER A 170 -25.55 2.57 -0.92
C SER A 170 -25.75 2.74 -2.43
N ALA A 171 -24.70 2.54 -3.21
CA ALA A 171 -24.71 2.49 -4.66
C ALA A 171 -23.60 1.56 -5.16
N LEU A 172 -23.81 0.94 -6.32
CA LEU A 172 -22.83 0.04 -6.92
C LEU A 172 -22.72 0.25 -8.42
N THR A 173 -21.49 0.33 -8.93
CA THR A 173 -21.17 0.31 -10.36
C THR A 173 -20.26 -0.87 -10.64
N LEU A 174 -20.59 -1.64 -11.67
CA LEU A 174 -19.85 -2.80 -12.14
C LEU A 174 -19.49 -2.59 -13.61
N SER A 175 -18.20 -2.70 -13.94
CA SER A 175 -17.71 -2.54 -15.31
C SER A 175 -16.69 -3.61 -15.67
N GLN A 176 -16.50 -3.84 -16.96
CA GLN A 176 -15.48 -4.76 -17.47
C GLN A 176 -14.73 -4.21 -18.67
N LYS A 177 -13.50 -4.72 -18.83
CA LYS A 177 -12.66 -4.55 -20.00
C LYS A 177 -12.06 -5.91 -20.38
N LEU A 178 -12.15 -6.26 -21.66
CA LEU A 178 -11.54 -7.46 -22.23
C LEU A 178 -10.35 -7.02 -23.07
N VAL A 179 -9.15 -7.51 -22.74
CA VAL A 179 -7.91 -7.22 -23.46
C VAL A 179 -7.39 -8.50 -24.08
N LEU A 180 -7.21 -8.47 -25.40
CA LEU A 180 -6.70 -9.60 -26.17
C LEU A 180 -5.19 -9.43 -26.36
N TYR A 181 -4.42 -10.42 -25.93
CA TYR A 181 -2.97 -10.51 -26.15
C TYR A 181 -2.72 -11.56 -27.22
N ARG A 182 -2.44 -11.10 -28.44
CA ARG A 182 -2.25 -11.96 -29.61
C ARG A 182 -1.03 -11.55 -30.42
N SER A 183 -0.38 -12.53 -31.03
CA SER A 183 0.79 -12.32 -31.90
C SER A 183 0.37 -12.38 -33.37
N GLY A 184 0.01 -11.25 -33.97
CA GLY A 184 -0.34 -11.14 -35.39
C GLY A 184 -1.22 -9.93 -35.72
N GLU A 185 -1.34 -9.59 -37.00
CA GLU A 185 -2.15 -8.46 -37.47
C GLU A 185 -3.65 -8.78 -37.63
N GLY A 186 -4.02 -10.07 -37.60
CA GLY A 186 -5.41 -10.52 -37.78
C GLY A 186 -6.25 -10.50 -36.49
N ASP A 187 -7.56 -10.72 -36.66
CA ASP A 187 -8.51 -10.73 -35.54
C ASP A 187 -8.62 -12.06 -34.78
N GLU A 188 -8.03 -13.11 -35.32
CA GLU A 188 -8.13 -14.47 -34.82
C GLU A 188 -7.25 -14.74 -33.60
N LEU A 189 -7.83 -15.37 -32.59
CA LEU A 189 -7.13 -15.89 -31.42
C LEU A 189 -6.67 -17.32 -31.69
N HIS A 190 -5.44 -17.64 -31.29
CA HIS A 190 -4.83 -18.93 -31.50
C HIS A 190 -4.39 -19.53 -30.17
N VAL A 191 -4.13 -20.84 -30.14
CA VAL A 191 -3.47 -21.48 -29.00
C VAL A 191 -2.16 -20.75 -28.67
N GLY A 192 -1.98 -20.39 -27.40
CA GLY A 192 -0.84 -19.61 -26.91
C GLY A 192 -1.08 -18.11 -26.79
N ASP A 193 -2.17 -17.58 -27.37
CA ASP A 193 -2.65 -16.22 -27.07
C ASP A 193 -3.28 -16.16 -25.67
N ALA A 194 -3.58 -14.95 -25.17
CA ALA A 194 -4.24 -14.78 -23.87
C ALA A 194 -5.37 -13.75 -23.94
N ILE A 195 -6.40 -13.98 -23.12
CA ILE A 195 -7.53 -13.07 -22.94
C ILE A 195 -7.54 -12.60 -21.50
N GLU A 196 -7.29 -11.32 -21.24
CA GLU A 196 -7.41 -10.74 -19.90
C GLU A 196 -8.80 -10.14 -19.72
N ARG A 197 -9.52 -10.61 -18.71
CA ARG A 197 -10.74 -9.98 -18.22
C ARG A 197 -10.42 -9.16 -17.00
N GLN A 198 -10.57 -7.86 -17.12
CA GLN A 198 -10.52 -6.89 -16.03
C GLN A 198 -11.95 -6.54 -15.63
N VAL A 199 -12.28 -6.70 -14.36
CA VAL A 199 -13.57 -6.30 -13.79
C VAL A 199 -13.32 -5.32 -12.67
N THR A 200 -14.03 -4.20 -12.68
CA THR A 200 -13.95 -3.16 -11.65
C THR A 200 -15.31 -3.03 -11.00
N VAL A 201 -15.33 -3.11 -9.67
CA VAL A 201 -16.49 -2.77 -8.83
C VAL A 201 -16.16 -1.52 -8.04
N LYS A 202 -17.06 -0.54 -8.10
CA LYS A 202 -17.12 0.60 -7.20
C LYS A 202 -18.38 0.46 -6.37
N ALA A 203 -18.25 0.47 -5.05
CA ALA A 203 -19.35 0.34 -4.13
C ALA A 203 -19.25 1.43 -3.06
N GLU A 204 -20.28 2.25 -2.95
CA GLU A 204 -20.35 3.34 -1.98
C GLU A 204 -20.68 2.82 -0.59
N GLY A 205 -20.11 3.46 0.43
CA GLY A 205 -20.35 3.12 1.83
C GLY A 205 -19.70 1.83 2.34
N VAL A 206 -18.94 1.09 1.51
CA VAL A 206 -18.23 -0.14 1.89
C VAL A 206 -16.71 0.03 1.79
N VAL A 207 -15.94 -0.72 2.58
CA VAL A 207 -14.47 -0.74 2.40
C VAL A 207 -14.08 -1.77 1.32
N PRO A 208 -12.99 -1.56 0.55
CA PRO A 208 -12.59 -2.45 -0.54
C PRO A 208 -12.44 -3.93 -0.17
N SER A 209 -12.00 -4.20 1.07
CA SER A 209 -11.82 -5.55 1.59
C SER A 209 -13.13 -6.33 1.78
N GLN A 210 -14.28 -5.63 1.82
CA GLN A 210 -15.61 -6.24 1.89
C GLN A 210 -16.15 -6.65 0.51
N ILE A 211 -15.57 -6.15 -0.59
CA ILE A 211 -16.01 -6.52 -1.94
C ILE A 211 -15.57 -7.97 -2.19
N PRO A 212 -16.52 -8.90 -2.43
CA PRO A 212 -16.20 -10.31 -2.60
C PRO A 212 -15.42 -10.55 -3.91
N GLN A 213 -14.80 -11.72 -4.02
CA GLN A 213 -14.17 -12.12 -5.28
C GLN A 213 -15.20 -12.19 -6.41
N LEU A 214 -14.80 -11.69 -7.59
CA LEU A 214 -15.67 -11.48 -8.73
C LEU A 214 -15.39 -12.50 -9.84
N LEU A 215 -14.12 -12.66 -10.19
CA LEU A 215 -13.68 -13.54 -11.27
C LEU A 215 -13.28 -14.91 -10.73
N TYR A 216 -13.58 -15.97 -11.48
CA TYR A 216 -13.25 -17.36 -11.15
C TYR A 216 -12.67 -18.06 -12.38
N ALA A 217 -11.76 -19.01 -12.15
CA ALA A 217 -11.19 -19.83 -13.21
C ALA A 217 -12.28 -20.72 -13.84
N ILE A 218 -12.19 -20.92 -15.15
CA ILE A 218 -13.09 -21.82 -15.89
C ILE A 218 -12.51 -23.23 -15.78
N PRO A 219 -13.26 -24.23 -15.28
CA PRO A 219 -12.78 -25.61 -15.21
C PRO A 219 -12.30 -26.13 -16.57
N GLY A 220 -11.11 -26.73 -16.60
CA GLY A 220 -10.52 -27.31 -17.82
C GLY A 220 -9.80 -26.32 -18.73
N GLN A 221 -9.73 -25.04 -18.36
CA GLN A 221 -8.97 -23.99 -19.06
C GLN A 221 -7.87 -23.43 -18.15
N ASP A 222 -6.69 -23.21 -18.72
CA ASP A 222 -5.60 -22.60 -17.97
C ASP A 222 -5.88 -21.11 -17.74
N SER A 223 -5.57 -20.62 -16.54
CA SER A 223 -5.77 -19.22 -16.18
C SER A 223 -4.72 -18.71 -15.20
N GLN A 224 -4.44 -17.41 -15.28
CA GLN A 224 -3.53 -16.71 -14.38
C GLN A 224 -4.27 -15.56 -13.71
N ARG A 225 -4.44 -15.63 -12.39
CA ARG A 225 -4.98 -14.52 -11.59
C ARG A 225 -3.90 -13.51 -11.30
N LEU A 226 -4.19 -12.24 -11.53
CA LEU A 226 -3.35 -11.15 -11.05
C LEU A 226 -3.86 -10.67 -9.67
N PRO A 227 -2.98 -10.17 -8.79
CA PRO A 227 -3.39 -9.60 -7.52
C PRO A 227 -4.46 -8.51 -7.69
N PRO A 228 -5.53 -8.52 -6.89
CA PRO A 228 -6.56 -7.49 -6.96
C PRO A 228 -6.01 -6.14 -6.51
N VAL A 229 -6.50 -5.07 -7.11
CA VAL A 229 -6.18 -3.69 -6.71
C VAL A 229 -7.36 -3.14 -5.92
N ASN A 230 -7.11 -2.74 -4.67
CA ASN A 230 -8.11 -2.20 -3.76
C ASN A 230 -7.80 -0.73 -3.48
N SER A 231 -8.80 0.14 -3.57
CA SER A 231 -8.66 1.57 -3.28
C SER A 231 -9.88 2.13 -2.56
N LEU A 232 -9.68 2.90 -1.50
CA LEU A 232 -10.76 3.68 -0.88
C LEU A 232 -11.23 4.77 -1.84
N LEU A 233 -12.53 5.03 -1.84
CA LEU A 233 -13.15 6.14 -2.55
C LEU A 233 -13.41 7.27 -1.55
N ASP A 234 -13.12 8.50 -1.95
CA ASP A 234 -13.40 9.72 -1.19
C ASP A 234 -14.74 10.30 -1.67
N SER A 235 -15.59 10.76 -0.74
CA SER A 235 -16.83 11.49 -1.07
C SER A 235 -16.58 12.97 -1.39
N GLY A 236 -15.32 13.40 -1.40
CA GLY A 236 -14.86 14.79 -1.46
C GLY A 236 -14.48 15.29 -0.07
N ARG A 237 -13.46 16.17 -0.01
CA ARG A 237 -12.87 16.73 1.22
C ARG A 237 -12.09 15.72 2.08
N GLY A 238 -11.82 14.51 1.60
CA GLY A 238 -11.09 13.47 2.34
C GLY A 238 -11.97 12.60 3.23
N ASP A 239 -13.30 12.66 3.04
CA ASP A 239 -14.28 11.87 3.77
C ASP A 239 -14.44 10.48 3.13
N PHE A 240 -14.83 9.48 3.92
CA PHE A 240 -15.04 8.13 3.40
C PHE A 240 -16.27 8.06 2.47
N GLY A 241 -16.05 7.81 1.18
CA GLY A 241 -17.10 7.62 0.18
C GLY A 241 -17.39 6.16 -0.16
N GLY A 242 -16.43 5.25 0.02
CA GLY A 242 -16.63 3.82 -0.23
C GLY A 242 -15.36 3.10 -0.67
N GLY A 243 -15.53 2.10 -1.52
CA GLY A 243 -14.46 1.19 -1.91
C GLY A 243 -14.54 0.80 -3.37
N GLN A 244 -13.36 0.63 -3.96
CA GLN A 244 -13.19 0.07 -5.29
C GLN A 244 -12.29 -1.15 -5.23
N ARG A 245 -12.69 -2.20 -5.95
CA ARG A 245 -11.90 -3.40 -6.18
C ARG A 245 -11.81 -3.66 -7.68
N GLU A 246 -10.60 -3.85 -8.17
CA GLU A 246 -10.32 -4.31 -9.52
C GLU A 246 -9.73 -5.72 -9.48
N GLU A 247 -10.33 -6.64 -10.23
CA GLU A 247 -9.81 -7.99 -10.43
C GLU A 247 -9.43 -8.22 -11.89
N ARG A 248 -8.30 -8.90 -12.11
CA ARG A 248 -7.82 -9.30 -13.43
C ARG A 248 -7.56 -10.80 -13.45
N LEU A 249 -8.16 -11.47 -14.44
CA LEU A 249 -7.96 -12.89 -14.70
C LEU A 249 -7.61 -13.07 -16.17
N ARG A 250 -6.45 -13.67 -16.45
CA ARG A 250 -6.01 -14.04 -17.79
C ARG A 250 -6.41 -15.47 -18.07
N TYR A 251 -7.07 -15.71 -19.20
CA TYR A 251 -7.35 -17.04 -19.73
C TYR A 251 -6.30 -17.35 -20.80
N LEU A 252 -5.67 -18.53 -20.68
CA LEU A 252 -4.60 -19.00 -21.55
C LEU A 252 -5.07 -20.26 -22.28
N PRO A 253 -5.80 -20.12 -23.40
CA PRO A 253 -6.29 -21.28 -24.13
C PRO A 253 -5.13 -22.13 -24.66
N THR A 254 -5.09 -23.40 -24.24
CA THR A 254 -4.06 -24.39 -24.64
C THR A 254 -4.56 -25.37 -25.71
N ARG A 255 -5.84 -25.29 -26.09
CA ARG A 255 -6.48 -26.15 -27.09
C ARG A 255 -7.33 -25.32 -28.04
N GLN A 256 -7.42 -25.77 -29.29
CA GLN A 256 -8.32 -25.22 -30.30
C GLN A 256 -9.79 -25.46 -29.88
N GLY A 257 -10.66 -24.53 -30.24
CA GLY A 257 -12.11 -24.60 -30.06
C GLY A 257 -12.68 -23.37 -29.35
N LYS A 258 -13.91 -23.52 -28.85
CA LYS A 258 -14.65 -22.41 -28.23
C LYS A 258 -14.21 -22.15 -26.78
N LEU A 259 -13.81 -20.93 -26.48
CA LEU A 259 -13.62 -20.41 -25.13
C LEU A 259 -14.80 -19.52 -24.74
N VAL A 260 -15.55 -19.93 -23.71
CA VAL A 260 -16.73 -19.21 -23.21
C VAL A 260 -16.38 -18.53 -21.90
N LEU A 261 -16.33 -17.20 -21.89
CA LEU A 261 -16.22 -16.41 -20.67
C LEU A 261 -17.63 -16.26 -20.07
N PRO A 262 -17.89 -16.77 -18.85
CA PRO A 262 -19.22 -16.74 -18.28
C PRO A 262 -19.70 -15.30 -18.00
N PRO A 263 -21.01 -15.02 -18.08
CA PRO A 263 -21.54 -13.76 -17.55
C PRO A 263 -21.23 -13.65 -16.05
N LEU A 264 -21.13 -12.42 -15.57
CA LEU A 264 -20.90 -12.15 -14.15
C LEU A 264 -22.11 -11.43 -13.57
N THR A 265 -22.68 -11.99 -12.52
CA THR A 265 -23.77 -11.39 -11.75
C THR A 265 -23.31 -11.18 -10.32
N LEU A 266 -23.38 -9.94 -9.85
CA LEU A 266 -23.13 -9.58 -8.46
C LEU A 266 -24.44 -9.12 -7.82
N ARG A 267 -24.97 -9.94 -6.90
CA ARG A 267 -26.10 -9.57 -6.06
C ARG A 267 -25.60 -8.80 -4.84
N TRP A 268 -26.24 -7.69 -4.49
CA TRP A 268 -25.85 -6.83 -3.37
C TRP A 268 -27.09 -6.25 -2.69
N TRP A 269 -26.94 -5.84 -1.44
CA TRP A 269 -28.01 -5.19 -0.68
C TRP A 269 -27.86 -3.68 -0.76
N ASP A 270 -28.86 -3.02 -1.33
CA ASP A 270 -28.94 -1.58 -1.39
C ASP A 270 -29.40 -1.04 -0.04
N THR A 271 -28.46 -0.46 0.70
CA THR A 271 -28.70 0.12 2.02
C THR A 271 -29.50 1.43 1.96
N SER A 272 -29.55 2.11 0.80
CA SER A 272 -30.35 3.32 0.61
C SER A 272 -31.82 2.98 0.33
N ALA A 273 -32.05 2.03 -0.58
CA ALA A 273 -33.39 1.59 -0.98
C ALA A 273 -33.93 0.42 -0.12
N GLN A 274 -33.11 -0.14 0.77
CA GLN A 274 -33.42 -1.29 1.62
C GLN A 274 -33.98 -2.47 0.82
N ARG A 275 -33.31 -2.84 -0.28
CA ARG A 275 -33.72 -3.95 -1.15
C ARG A 275 -32.54 -4.63 -1.82
N TRP A 276 -32.74 -5.87 -2.28
CA TRP A 276 -31.75 -6.56 -3.10
C TRP A 276 -31.69 -5.98 -4.50
N GLN A 277 -30.48 -5.81 -5.01
CA GLN A 277 -30.20 -5.45 -6.39
C GLN A 277 -29.19 -6.43 -7.00
N SER A 278 -29.12 -6.46 -8.34
CA SER A 278 -28.12 -7.19 -9.09
C SER A 278 -27.43 -6.26 -10.09
N ALA A 279 -26.12 -6.41 -10.22
CA ALA A 279 -25.34 -5.82 -11.29
C ALA A 279 -24.81 -6.95 -12.17
N GLU A 280 -24.91 -6.79 -13.49
CA GLU A 280 -24.60 -7.84 -14.44
C GLU A 280 -23.62 -7.35 -15.51
N LEU A 281 -22.71 -8.23 -15.89
CA LEU A 281 -21.80 -8.06 -17.01
C LEU A 281 -21.99 -9.21 -17.99
N PRO A 282 -22.10 -8.91 -19.29
CA PRO A 282 -22.22 -9.96 -20.29
C PRO A 282 -20.99 -10.86 -20.29
N GLY A 283 -21.21 -12.13 -20.62
CA GLY A 283 -20.16 -13.05 -20.99
C GLY A 283 -19.60 -12.72 -22.38
N ALA A 284 -18.62 -13.50 -22.83
CA ALA A 284 -18.06 -13.35 -24.16
C ALA A 284 -17.60 -14.71 -24.69
N ASP A 285 -17.86 -14.95 -25.98
CA ASP A 285 -17.46 -16.16 -26.67
C ASP A 285 -16.31 -15.86 -27.63
N TYR A 286 -15.27 -16.69 -27.59
CA TYR A 286 -14.12 -16.59 -28.46
C TYR A 286 -13.85 -17.92 -29.13
N GLU A 287 -13.61 -17.88 -30.44
CA GLU A 287 -13.13 -19.04 -31.18
C GLU A 287 -11.60 -19.04 -31.16
N ILE A 288 -11.01 -20.12 -30.63
CA ILE A 288 -9.57 -20.30 -30.57
C ILE A 288 -9.15 -21.22 -31.70
N GLN A 289 -8.33 -20.71 -32.61
CA GLN A 289 -7.73 -21.48 -33.69
C GLN A 289 -6.56 -22.34 -33.19
N GLY A 290 -6.11 -23.28 -34.02
CA GLY A 290 -4.92 -24.08 -33.74
C GLY A 290 -3.67 -23.22 -33.48
N PRO A 291 -2.56 -23.81 -33.02
CA PRO A 291 -1.31 -23.06 -32.87
C PRO A 291 -0.91 -22.45 -34.22
N ARG A 292 -0.42 -21.21 -34.19
CA ARG A 292 0.12 -20.57 -35.40
C ARG A 292 1.26 -21.44 -35.96
N ALA A 293 1.32 -21.59 -37.28
CA ALA A 293 2.47 -22.20 -37.91
C ALA A 293 3.72 -21.49 -37.40
N ALA A 294 4.70 -22.27 -36.90
CA ALA A 294 5.98 -21.71 -36.47
C ALA A 294 6.47 -20.80 -37.60
N GLY A 295 6.68 -19.52 -37.29
CA GLY A 295 7.18 -18.56 -38.27
C GLY A 295 8.52 -19.02 -38.84
N ARG A 296 9.10 -18.22 -39.74
CA ARG A 296 10.36 -18.50 -40.47
C ARG A 296 11.55 -19.02 -39.64
N GLU A 297 11.46 -19.08 -38.32
CA GLU A 297 12.31 -19.88 -37.44
C GLU A 297 12.36 -21.39 -37.79
N ALA A 298 11.26 -21.97 -38.29
CA ALA A 298 11.29 -23.33 -38.83
C ALA A 298 12.06 -23.41 -40.16
N GLU A 299 11.98 -22.38 -41.01
CA GLU A 299 12.82 -22.21 -42.20
C GLU A 299 14.31 -22.00 -41.83
N LEU A 300 14.60 -21.25 -40.76
CA LEU A 300 15.97 -21.08 -40.24
C LEU A 300 16.54 -22.41 -39.68
N ARG A 301 15.69 -23.28 -39.12
CA ARG A 301 16.09 -24.65 -38.75
C ARG A 301 16.23 -25.59 -39.96
N ALA A 302 15.47 -25.35 -41.03
CA ALA A 302 15.52 -26.11 -42.28
C ALA A 302 16.72 -25.73 -43.19
N GLY A 303 17.56 -24.79 -42.78
CA GLY A 303 18.89 -24.56 -43.34
C GLY A 303 19.95 -25.55 -42.87
N THR A 304 19.62 -26.83 -42.71
CA THR A 304 20.61 -27.90 -42.47
C THR A 304 21.33 -28.31 -43.76
N THR A 305 21.44 -27.40 -44.74
CA THR A 305 22.39 -27.54 -45.85
C THR A 305 23.79 -27.20 -45.35
N SER A 306 24.53 -28.17 -44.79
CA SER A 306 26.00 -28.16 -44.96
C SER A 306 26.75 -29.45 -44.62
N HIS A 307 26.13 -30.63 -44.50
CA HIS A 307 26.95 -31.85 -44.40
C HIS A 307 27.91 -31.96 -45.61
N LEU A 308 27.42 -31.70 -46.83
CA LEU A 308 28.24 -31.68 -48.05
C LEU A 308 29.34 -30.62 -48.04
N TRP A 309 29.04 -29.39 -47.58
CA TRP A 309 30.04 -28.31 -47.52
C TRP A 309 31.11 -28.56 -46.44
N ARG A 310 30.74 -29.24 -45.35
CA ARG A 310 31.69 -29.74 -44.35
C ARG A 310 32.63 -30.79 -44.94
N TYR A 311 32.12 -31.75 -45.69
CA TYR A 311 32.96 -32.77 -46.35
C TYR A 311 33.83 -32.17 -47.46
N LEU A 312 33.31 -31.23 -48.26
CA LEU A 312 34.07 -30.54 -49.30
C LEU A 312 35.17 -29.65 -48.72
N SER A 313 34.91 -28.94 -47.62
CA SER A 313 35.95 -28.12 -46.96
C SER A 313 37.03 -28.98 -46.30
N MET A 314 36.67 -30.15 -45.73
CA MET A 314 37.65 -31.13 -45.24
C MET A 314 38.50 -31.71 -46.37
N LEU A 315 37.91 -32.10 -47.50
CA LEU A 315 38.63 -32.58 -48.68
C LEU A 315 39.55 -31.49 -49.26
N GLY A 316 39.08 -30.25 -49.34
CA GLY A 316 39.89 -29.11 -49.77
C GLY A 316 41.09 -28.85 -48.85
N GLY A 317 40.87 -28.91 -47.53
CA GLY A 317 41.95 -28.79 -46.55
C GLY A 317 43.00 -29.91 -46.68
N LEU A 318 42.56 -31.15 -46.90
CA LEU A 318 43.46 -32.28 -47.11
C LEU A 318 44.29 -32.11 -48.40
N ALA A 319 43.68 -31.63 -49.48
CA ALA A 319 44.37 -31.37 -50.73
C ALA A 319 45.43 -30.26 -50.59
N ILE A 320 45.11 -29.17 -49.86
CA ILE A 320 46.07 -28.09 -49.57
C ILE A 320 47.25 -28.61 -48.75
N LEU A 321 47.00 -29.44 -47.73
CA LEU A 321 48.07 -30.05 -46.94
C LEU A 321 48.95 -30.99 -47.78
N ALA A 322 48.37 -31.76 -48.70
CA ALA A 322 49.12 -32.61 -49.62
C ALA A 322 50.02 -31.79 -50.55
N VAL A 323 49.50 -30.68 -51.10
CA VAL A 323 50.27 -29.76 -51.96
C VAL A 323 51.37 -29.06 -51.17
N ALA A 324 51.06 -28.55 -49.98
CA ALA A 324 52.06 -27.93 -49.09
C ALA A 324 53.17 -28.91 -48.71
N GLY A 325 52.81 -30.15 -48.38
CA GLY A 325 53.77 -31.23 -48.12
C GLY A 325 54.63 -31.56 -49.33
N PHE A 326 54.06 -31.57 -50.54
CA PHE A 326 54.81 -31.78 -51.78
C PHE A 326 55.82 -30.67 -52.05
N PHE A 327 55.48 -29.40 -51.85
CA PHE A 327 56.42 -28.29 -52.01
C PHE A 327 57.48 -28.26 -50.89
N ALA A 328 57.08 -28.56 -49.65
CA ALA A 328 57.99 -28.66 -48.51
C ALA A 328 58.86 -29.92 -48.53
N ARG A 329 58.64 -30.89 -49.44
CA ARG A 329 59.39 -32.16 -49.48
C ARG A 329 60.90 -31.92 -49.59
N HIS A 330 61.31 -30.91 -50.36
CA HIS A 330 62.72 -30.66 -50.60
C HIS A 330 63.39 -29.96 -49.41
N SER A 331 62.68 -29.06 -48.71
CA SER A 331 63.17 -28.43 -47.47
C SER A 331 63.17 -29.41 -46.30
N LEU A 332 62.17 -30.28 -46.18
CA LEU A 332 62.13 -31.36 -45.20
C LEU A 332 63.25 -32.37 -45.42
N LEU A 333 63.52 -32.77 -46.66
CA LEU A 333 64.65 -33.66 -46.99
C LEU A 333 66.01 -32.99 -46.68
N ARG A 334 66.17 -31.69 -46.98
CA ARG A 334 67.39 -30.94 -46.59
C ARG A 334 67.54 -30.84 -45.08
N GLY A 335 66.46 -30.57 -44.35
CA GLY A 335 66.45 -30.55 -42.88
C GLY A 335 66.79 -31.92 -42.28
N TRP A 336 66.27 -33.00 -42.87
CA TRP A 336 66.57 -34.37 -42.44
C TRP A 336 68.03 -34.76 -42.72
N GLN A 337 68.59 -34.35 -43.85
CA GLN A 337 70.02 -34.51 -44.15
C GLN A 337 70.90 -33.72 -43.16
N PHE A 338 70.53 -32.47 -42.85
CA PHE A 338 71.23 -31.68 -41.83
C PHE A 338 71.17 -32.32 -40.45
N ALA A 339 70.00 -32.79 -40.03
CA ALA A 339 69.82 -33.49 -38.76
C ALA A 339 70.66 -34.79 -38.72
N ARG A 340 70.66 -35.59 -39.80
CA ARG A 340 71.52 -36.77 -39.93
C ARG A 340 73.01 -36.43 -39.82
N LEU A 341 73.44 -35.36 -40.48
CA LEU A 341 74.83 -34.91 -40.44
C LEU A 341 75.22 -34.35 -39.07
N ALA A 342 74.33 -33.61 -38.40
CA ALA A 342 74.55 -33.10 -37.06
C ALA A 342 74.69 -34.23 -36.03
N VAL A 343 73.82 -35.24 -36.11
CA VAL A 343 73.94 -36.46 -35.29
C VAL A 343 75.24 -37.20 -35.61
N ALA A 344 75.58 -37.39 -36.89
CA ALA A 344 76.83 -38.03 -37.27
C ALA A 344 78.09 -37.27 -36.80
N ARG A 345 78.04 -35.94 -36.72
CA ARG A 345 79.14 -35.10 -36.19
C ARG A 345 79.25 -35.17 -34.68
N PHE A 346 78.12 -35.23 -33.97
CA PHE A 346 78.08 -35.35 -32.52
C PHE A 346 78.71 -36.67 -32.03
N TRP A 347 78.55 -37.75 -32.79
CA TRP A 347 79.07 -39.08 -32.46
C TRP A 347 80.44 -39.40 -33.06
N ARG A 348 81.20 -38.43 -33.61
CA ARG A 348 82.58 -38.69 -34.04
C ARG A 348 83.51 -38.75 -32.82
N PRO A 349 84.24 -39.85 -32.59
CA PRO A 349 85.23 -39.91 -31.52
C PRO A 349 86.35 -38.90 -31.78
N VAL A 350 86.67 -38.08 -30.78
CA VAL A 350 87.82 -37.17 -30.79
C VAL A 350 89.04 -37.95 -30.29
N PRO A 351 90.12 -38.11 -31.08
CA PRO A 351 91.33 -38.76 -30.59
C PRO A 351 92.00 -37.87 -29.53
N LEU A 352 92.33 -38.46 -28.38
CA LEU A 352 93.15 -37.82 -27.35
C LEU A 352 94.59 -37.65 -27.88
N PRO A 353 95.27 -36.52 -27.64
CA PRO A 353 96.64 -36.32 -28.06
C PRO A 353 97.60 -37.29 -27.35
N ASP A 354 98.55 -37.86 -28.08
CA ASP A 354 99.61 -38.70 -27.52
C ASP A 354 100.50 -37.89 -26.56
N LEU A 355 100.43 -38.23 -25.27
CA LEU A 355 101.26 -37.65 -24.21
C LEU A 355 102.57 -38.44 -24.04
N THR A 356 103.46 -38.41 -25.03
CA THR A 356 104.89 -38.68 -24.78
C THR A 356 105.79 -38.01 -25.82
N PRO A 357 106.60 -36.99 -25.44
CA PRO A 357 107.71 -36.55 -26.26
C PRO A 357 108.91 -37.51 -26.08
N SER A 358 109.46 -38.01 -27.19
CA SER A 358 110.79 -38.62 -27.22
C SER A 358 111.69 -37.80 -28.14
N HIS A 359 112.22 -36.67 -27.65
CA HIS A 359 113.34 -36.03 -28.31
C HIS A 359 114.62 -36.48 -27.62
N LYS A 360 115.32 -37.36 -28.34
CA LYS A 360 116.69 -37.79 -28.08
C LYS A 360 117.58 -36.55 -27.97
N GLU A 361 118.06 -36.25 -26.78
CA GLU A 361 119.29 -35.49 -26.57
C GLU A 361 120.01 -36.11 -25.38
N ASN A 362 121.17 -36.69 -25.67
CA ASN A 362 122.29 -36.71 -24.76
C ASN A 362 123.16 -35.50 -25.09
#